data_AF-A0A1G0ZXL9-F1
#
_entry.id   AF-A0A1G0ZXL9-F1
#
_cell.length_a   1.000
_cell.length_b   1.000
_cell.length_c   1.000
_cell.angle_alpha   90.00
_cell.angle_beta   90.00
_cell.angle_gamma   90.00
#
_symmetry.space_group_name_H-M   'P 1'
#
loop_
_entity.id
_entity.type
_entity.pdbx_description
1 polymer ?
#
loop_
_entity_poly.entity_id
_entity_poly.type
_entity_poly.pdbx_seq_one_letter_code
_entity_poly.pdbx_strand_id
1 'polypeptide(L)'
;MIRPCTPLTLLLMLLCLPVRSAEPDMELLRYCRDESIPFELFTCYSRFVTAIGGEPAGQLAGFCDTNKVTITTDPRPAGKETTGDTINLPFMKTGFRKHLIEVLSRNETEYQLRTASSILVFKKQDAHTWTLIQYRDEPMVPAPDIPGTTAAPTPANAP
;
A
#
# COMPACT_ATOMS: atom_id res chain seq x y z
N MET A 1 54.00 -16.73 -32.40
CA MET A 1 54.05 -16.90 -30.93
C MET A 1 52.62 -16.92 -30.42
N ILE A 2 52.18 -18.04 -29.85
CA ILE A 2 50.83 -18.27 -29.34
C ILE A 2 50.98 -18.79 -27.92
N ARG A 3 50.28 -18.17 -26.95
CA ARG A 3 49.78 -18.67 -25.63
C ARG A 3 49.41 -17.45 -24.74
N PRO A 4 48.51 -17.56 -23.74
CA PRO A 4 47.30 -18.38 -23.63
C PRO A 4 46.08 -17.63 -23.00
N CYS A 5 44.99 -18.38 -22.90
CA CYS A 5 43.65 -18.14 -22.36
C CYS A 5 43.49 -17.70 -20.88
N THR A 6 42.42 -16.90 -20.65
CA THR A 6 41.35 -17.00 -19.60
C THR A 6 41.61 -16.61 -18.12
N PRO A 7 40.57 -16.48 -17.26
CA PRO A 7 39.17 -16.01 -17.39
C PRO A 7 38.77 -15.01 -16.25
N LEU A 8 37.49 -14.59 -16.20
CA LEU A 8 36.67 -14.21 -15.02
C LEU A 8 37.39 -13.70 -13.75
N THR A 9 36.96 -12.55 -13.19
CA THR A 9 36.57 -12.38 -11.76
C THR A 9 36.21 -10.91 -11.45
N LEU A 10 34.98 -10.73 -10.94
CA LEU A 10 34.51 -9.69 -10.02
C LEU A 10 34.93 -8.22 -10.27
N LEU A 11 33.95 -7.37 -10.59
CA LEU A 11 33.52 -6.36 -9.64
C LEU A 11 32.08 -5.88 -9.93
N LEU A 12 31.14 -6.74 -9.54
CA LEU A 12 29.78 -6.34 -9.23
C LEU A 12 29.86 -5.36 -8.04
N MET A 13 30.01 -4.06 -8.29
CA MET A 13 29.58 -3.02 -7.34
C MET A 13 28.05 -2.93 -7.49
N LEU A 14 27.25 -3.79 -6.86
CA LEU A 14 26.90 -3.70 -5.43
C LEU A 14 26.87 -2.25 -4.95
N LEU A 15 26.04 -1.43 -5.61
CA LEU A 15 25.26 -0.42 -4.91
C LEU A 15 24.27 -1.14 -3.98
N CYS A 16 24.81 -1.76 -2.92
CA CYS A 16 24.11 -2.07 -1.70
C CYS A 16 23.83 -0.72 -1.02
N LEU A 17 22.86 0.01 -1.56
CA LEU A 17 22.11 0.92 -0.71
C LEU A 17 21.60 0.08 0.47
N PRO A 18 21.76 0.54 1.72
CA PRO A 18 21.09 -0.10 2.83
C PRO A 18 19.60 0.08 2.59
N VAL A 19 18.97 -0.90 1.95
CA VAL A 19 17.57 -1.21 2.19
C VAL A 19 17.54 -1.50 3.68
N ARG A 20 17.26 -0.45 4.47
CA ARG A 20 16.80 -0.61 5.84
C ARG A 20 15.68 -1.63 5.73
N SER A 21 15.97 -2.81 6.23
CA SER A 21 15.03 -3.92 6.29
C SER A 21 13.89 -3.41 7.15
N ALA A 22 12.88 -2.83 6.50
CA ALA A 22 11.56 -2.72 7.07
C ALA A 22 11.19 -4.17 7.32
N GLU A 23 11.20 -4.59 8.58
CA GLU A 23 10.73 -5.90 8.95
C GLU A 23 9.39 -6.09 8.24
N PRO A 24 9.25 -7.10 7.37
CA PRO A 24 8.01 -7.28 6.64
C PRO A 24 6.91 -7.44 7.68
N ASP A 25 5.99 -6.48 7.72
CA ASP A 25 4.87 -6.43 8.66
C ASP A 25 4.22 -7.82 8.62
N MET A 26 4.23 -8.56 9.75
CA MET A 26 3.97 -10.02 9.75
C MET A 26 2.64 -10.41 9.09
N GLU A 27 1.70 -9.48 8.95
CA GLU A 27 0.45 -9.69 8.24
C GLU A 27 0.59 -9.76 6.70
N LEU A 28 1.59 -9.11 6.11
CA LEU A 28 1.91 -9.26 4.68
C LEU A 28 2.34 -10.71 4.36
N LEU A 29 2.93 -11.42 5.34
CA LEU A 29 3.34 -12.81 5.17
C LEU A 29 2.17 -13.76 4.93
N ARG A 30 0.94 -13.42 5.34
CA ARG A 30 -0.24 -14.24 5.02
C ARG A 30 -0.51 -14.30 3.52
N TYR A 31 -0.30 -13.19 2.82
CA TYR A 31 -0.52 -13.11 1.37
C TYR A 31 0.72 -13.55 0.57
N CYS A 32 1.95 -13.42 1.13
CA CYS A 32 3.16 -13.96 0.49
C CYS A 32 3.17 -15.48 0.31
N ARG A 33 2.24 -16.23 0.93
CA ARG A 33 2.12 -17.69 0.73
C ARG A 33 1.31 -18.07 -0.51
N ASP A 34 0.64 -17.10 -1.13
CA ASP A 34 -0.01 -17.31 -2.42
C ASP A 34 1.04 -17.06 -3.51
N GLU A 35 1.55 -18.14 -4.12
CA GLU A 35 2.61 -18.10 -5.15
C GLU A 35 2.22 -17.25 -6.37
N SER A 36 0.95 -16.87 -6.51
CA SER A 36 0.45 -16.04 -7.60
C SER A 36 0.66 -14.53 -7.42
N ILE A 37 1.04 -14.06 -6.22
CA ILE A 37 1.21 -12.63 -5.95
C ILE A 37 2.70 -12.24 -6.01
N PRO A 38 3.10 -11.32 -6.90
CA PRO A 38 4.49 -10.90 -7.03
C PRO A 38 5.04 -10.26 -5.74
N PHE A 39 6.21 -10.72 -5.28
CA PHE A 39 6.85 -10.18 -4.07
C PHE A 39 7.16 -8.68 -4.18
N GLU A 40 7.48 -8.21 -5.39
CA GLU A 40 7.78 -6.82 -5.68
C GLU A 40 6.58 -5.90 -5.48
N LEU A 41 5.35 -6.41 -5.68
CA LEU A 41 4.12 -5.68 -5.40
C LEU A 41 4.00 -5.38 -3.89
N PHE A 42 4.25 -6.37 -3.03
CA PHE A 42 4.25 -6.17 -1.58
C PHE A 42 5.35 -5.22 -1.13
N THR A 43 6.53 -5.32 -1.74
CA THR A 43 7.64 -4.40 -1.48
C THR A 43 7.25 -2.96 -1.85
N CYS A 44 6.62 -2.76 -3.01
CA CYS A 44 6.11 -1.45 -3.43
C CYS A 44 5.05 -0.93 -2.45
N TYR A 45 4.07 -1.76 -2.08
CA TYR A 45 3.04 -1.40 -1.12
C TYR A 45 3.61 -1.02 0.26
N SER A 46 4.55 -1.80 0.79
CA SER A 46 5.21 -1.51 2.07
C SER A 46 5.95 -0.17 2.05
N ARG A 47 6.64 0.14 0.95
CA ARG A 47 7.31 1.43 0.75
C ARG A 47 6.30 2.57 0.62
N PHE A 48 5.19 2.35 -0.08
CA PHE A 48 4.09 3.31 -0.18
C PHE A 48 3.49 3.61 1.21
N VAL A 49 3.20 2.59 2.02
CA VAL A 49 2.72 2.74 3.42
C VAL A 49 3.74 3.51 4.27
N THR A 50 5.02 3.22 4.10
CA THR A 50 6.09 3.95 4.81
C THR A 50 6.14 5.42 4.38
N ALA A 51 5.99 5.70 3.08
CA ALA A 51 5.97 7.05 2.54
C ALA A 51 4.76 7.87 3.03
N ILE A 52 3.63 7.23 3.36
CA ILE A 52 2.49 7.90 4.00
C ILE A 52 2.84 8.39 5.41
N GLY A 53 3.63 7.61 6.15
CA GLY A 53 4.07 7.97 7.50
C GLY A 53 5.21 9.00 7.54
N GLY A 54 5.87 9.25 6.41
CA GLY A 54 6.97 10.21 6.28
C GLY A 54 6.53 11.57 5.73
N GLU A 55 7.06 12.66 6.28
CA GLU A 55 7.00 13.98 5.65
C GLU A 55 8.21 14.11 4.70
N PRO A 56 8.08 14.59 3.44
CA PRO A 56 6.95 15.29 2.83
C PRO A 56 6.22 14.53 1.70
N ALA A 57 5.03 15.04 1.34
CA ALA A 57 4.12 14.61 0.27
C ALA A 57 4.77 14.20 -1.08
N GLY A 58 5.92 14.78 -1.41
CA GLY A 58 6.66 14.48 -2.64
C GLY A 58 7.11 13.01 -2.75
N GLN A 59 7.28 12.31 -1.63
CA GLN A 59 7.65 10.89 -1.66
C GLN A 59 6.50 10.00 -2.15
N LEU A 60 5.25 10.37 -1.86
CA LEU A 60 4.08 9.58 -2.25
C LEU A 60 3.83 9.66 -3.77
N ALA A 61 4.11 10.82 -4.37
CA ALA A 61 3.98 11.02 -5.81
C ALA A 61 4.87 10.05 -6.62
N GLY A 62 6.03 9.66 -6.09
CA GLY A 62 6.92 8.70 -6.74
C GLY A 62 6.34 7.29 -6.90
N PHE A 63 5.28 6.95 -6.16
CA PHE A 63 4.57 5.68 -6.28
C PHE A 63 3.35 5.77 -7.19
N CYS A 64 2.96 6.96 -7.64
CA CYS A 64 1.72 7.21 -8.34
C CYS A 64 1.96 7.51 -9.82
N ASP A 65 1.06 7.06 -10.70
CA ASP A 65 0.99 7.57 -12.06
C ASP A 65 0.34 8.94 -12.00
N THR A 66 1.13 10.00 -12.16
CA THR A 66 0.68 11.39 -12.02
C THR A 66 -0.38 11.80 -13.03
N ASN A 67 -0.59 11.03 -14.11
CA ASN A 67 -1.65 11.26 -15.08
C ASN A 67 -2.99 10.63 -14.65
N LYS A 68 -2.96 9.74 -13.66
CA LYS A 68 -4.12 8.96 -13.21
C LYS A 68 -4.51 9.26 -11.77
N VAL A 69 -3.53 9.50 -10.91
CA VAL A 69 -3.73 9.70 -9.48
C VAL A 69 -3.25 11.09 -9.10
N THR A 70 -4.17 11.88 -8.56
CA THR A 70 -3.89 13.22 -8.04
C THR A 70 -3.74 13.16 -6.52
N ILE A 71 -2.73 13.84 -5.98
CA ILE A 71 -2.53 13.97 -4.53
C ILE A 71 -2.99 15.36 -4.13
N THR A 72 -3.93 15.45 -3.18
CA THR A 72 -4.42 16.72 -2.63
C THR A 72 -4.12 16.83 -1.13
N THR A 73 -3.83 18.06 -0.71
CA THR A 73 -3.74 18.46 0.70
C THR A 73 -5.03 19.05 1.24
N ASP A 74 -6.03 19.27 0.39
CA ASP A 74 -7.24 19.97 0.77
C ASP A 74 -8.06 19.14 1.78
N PRO A 75 -8.64 19.76 2.81
CA PRO A 75 -9.53 19.07 3.72
C PRO A 75 -10.76 18.55 2.97
N ARG A 76 -11.22 17.33 3.29
CA ARG A 76 -12.38 16.75 2.61
C ARG A 76 -13.66 17.50 2.96
N PRO A 77 -14.53 17.79 1.97
CA PRO A 77 -15.91 18.15 2.24
C PRO A 77 -16.61 16.96 2.94
N ALA A 78 -17.28 17.22 4.06
CA ALA A 78 -18.03 16.19 4.77
C ALA A 78 -19.08 15.54 3.85
N GLY A 79 -19.18 14.20 3.88
CA GLY A 79 -20.24 13.45 3.19
C GLY A 79 -20.06 13.24 1.69
N LYS A 80 -18.90 13.55 1.11
CA LYS A 80 -18.59 13.21 -0.29
C LYS A 80 -17.68 11.98 -0.37
N GLU A 81 -18.13 10.97 -1.12
CA GLU A 81 -17.27 9.92 -1.62
C GLU A 81 -16.28 10.53 -2.62
N THR A 82 -14.99 10.25 -2.44
CA THR A 82 -13.99 10.66 -3.42
C THR A 82 -14.03 9.69 -4.59
N THR A 83 -14.26 10.21 -5.79
CA THR A 83 -14.06 9.49 -7.05
C THR A 83 -12.62 8.98 -7.10
N GLY A 84 -12.45 7.72 -7.52
CA GLY A 84 -11.32 6.82 -7.24
C GLY A 84 -9.95 7.16 -7.82
N ASP A 85 -9.65 8.44 -8.04
CA ASP A 85 -8.41 8.92 -8.68
C ASP A 85 -7.70 9.98 -7.83
N THR A 86 -8.18 10.29 -6.61
CA THR A 86 -7.62 11.33 -5.75
C THR A 86 -7.23 10.80 -4.38
N ILE A 87 -5.94 10.89 -4.05
CA ILE A 87 -5.40 10.64 -2.72
C ILE A 87 -5.51 11.91 -1.88
N ASN A 88 -6.25 11.83 -0.77
CA ASN A 88 -6.33 12.91 0.20
C ASN A 88 -5.28 12.70 1.32
N LEU A 89 -4.24 13.53 1.35
CA LEU A 89 -3.15 13.38 2.33
C LEU A 89 -3.62 13.47 3.79
N PRO A 90 -4.53 14.38 4.19
CA PRO A 90 -5.06 14.40 5.55
C PRO A 90 -5.67 13.06 5.98
N PHE A 91 -6.46 12.43 5.11
CA PHE A 91 -7.01 11.10 5.35
C PHE A 91 -5.93 10.02 5.39
N MET A 92 -4.95 10.05 4.47
CA MET A 92 -3.84 9.09 4.49
C MET A 92 -3.09 9.07 5.82
N LYS A 93 -2.98 10.22 6.49
CA LYS A 93 -2.30 10.34 7.77
C LYS A 93 -3.12 9.86 8.98
N THR A 94 -4.45 9.97 8.91
CA THR A 94 -5.32 9.83 10.10
C THR A 94 -6.35 8.71 9.99
N GLY A 95 -6.87 8.45 8.79
CA GLY A 95 -7.94 7.49 8.53
C GLY A 95 -7.51 6.24 7.75
N PHE A 96 -6.35 6.26 7.08
CA PHE A 96 -5.88 5.12 6.30
C PHE A 96 -5.49 3.94 7.19
N ARG A 97 -6.09 2.79 6.91
CA ARG A 97 -5.78 1.50 7.55
C ARG A 97 -4.83 0.75 6.64
N LYS A 98 -3.58 0.59 7.07
CA LYS A 98 -2.51 -0.05 6.28
C LYS A 98 -2.63 -1.58 6.11
N HIS A 99 -3.53 -2.22 6.84
CA HIS A 99 -3.67 -3.68 6.83
C HIS A 99 -4.47 -4.12 5.60
N LEU A 100 -3.89 -5.04 4.81
CA LEU A 100 -4.55 -5.62 3.64
C LEU A 100 -5.61 -6.63 4.08
N ILE A 101 -6.80 -6.50 3.51
CA ILE A 101 -7.92 -7.45 3.65
C ILE A 101 -7.96 -8.38 2.44
N GLU A 102 -7.61 -7.89 1.26
CA GLU A 102 -7.74 -8.64 0.02
C GLU A 102 -6.70 -8.19 -0.99
N VAL A 103 -6.21 -9.15 -1.79
CA VAL A 103 -5.35 -8.89 -2.95
C VAL A 103 -5.93 -9.68 -4.12
N LEU A 104 -6.33 -8.99 -5.18
CA LEU A 104 -6.95 -9.58 -6.36
C LEU A 104 -6.12 -9.27 -7.60
N SER A 105 -5.74 -10.30 -8.36
CA SER A 105 -5.22 -10.10 -9.72
C SER A 105 -6.39 -9.69 -10.62
N ARG A 106 -6.26 -8.55 -11.31
CA ARG A 106 -7.19 -8.15 -12.36
C ARG A 106 -6.75 -8.71 -13.72
N ASN A 107 -5.44 -8.79 -13.92
CA ASN A 107 -4.76 -9.39 -15.07
C ASN A 107 -3.28 -9.65 -14.71
N GLU A 108 -2.48 -10.05 -15.70
CA GLU A 108 -1.04 -10.35 -15.54
C GLU A 108 -0.20 -9.16 -15.05
N THR A 109 -0.69 -7.93 -15.24
CA THR A 109 0.05 -6.70 -14.94
C THR A 109 -0.60 -5.81 -13.90
N GLU A 110 -1.80 -6.15 -13.41
CA GLU A 110 -2.57 -5.28 -12.52
C GLU A 110 -3.12 -6.05 -11.33
N TYR A 111 -2.90 -5.49 -10.14
CA TYR A 111 -3.38 -6.03 -8.88
C TYR A 111 -4.16 -4.96 -8.12
N GLN A 112 -5.28 -5.38 -7.55
CA GLN A 112 -6.09 -4.59 -6.65
C GLN A 112 -5.81 -5.02 -5.22
N LEU A 113 -5.40 -4.06 -4.39
CA LEU A 113 -5.17 -4.22 -2.97
C LEU A 113 -6.32 -3.53 -2.24
N ARG A 114 -6.99 -4.25 -1.35
CA ARG A 114 -8.05 -3.71 -0.50
C ARG A 114 -7.59 -3.65 0.93
N THR A 115 -7.82 -2.51 1.57
CA THR A 115 -7.69 -2.33 3.02
C THR A 115 -9.06 -2.07 3.63
N ALA A 116 -9.13 -1.93 4.96
CA ALA A 116 -10.36 -1.56 5.65
C ALA A 116 -10.88 -0.15 5.30
N SER A 117 -10.06 0.69 4.66
CA SER A 117 -10.35 2.10 4.41
C SER A 117 -10.21 2.52 2.96
N SER A 118 -9.63 1.66 2.11
CA SER A 118 -9.21 2.06 0.76
C SER A 118 -9.08 0.88 -0.18
N ILE A 119 -9.20 1.16 -1.48
CA ILE A 119 -8.80 0.28 -2.57
C ILE A 119 -7.71 0.97 -3.37
N LEU A 120 -6.66 0.21 -3.67
CA LEU A 120 -5.48 0.64 -4.42
C LEU A 120 -5.31 -0.29 -5.61
N VAL A 121 -5.12 0.25 -6.81
CA VAL A 121 -4.79 -0.56 -8.00
C VAL A 121 -3.38 -0.23 -8.44
N PHE A 122 -2.51 -1.24 -8.37
CA PHE A 122 -1.12 -1.14 -8.84
C PHE A 122 -0.99 -1.81 -10.20
N LYS A 123 -0.25 -1.16 -11.09
CA LYS A 123 0.13 -1.67 -12.40
C LYS A 123 1.63 -1.89 -12.46
N LYS A 124 2.02 -3.03 -13.02
CA LYS A 124 3.41 -3.38 -13.31
C LYS A 124 3.92 -2.54 -14.47
N GLN A 125 5.00 -1.79 -14.24
CA GLN A 125 5.69 -1.03 -15.27
C GLN A 125 6.81 -1.87 -15.90
N ASP A 126 7.55 -2.59 -15.07
CA ASP A 126 8.63 -3.49 -15.46
C ASP A 126 8.75 -4.67 -14.48
N ALA A 127 9.81 -5.47 -14.57
CA ALA A 127 10.01 -6.65 -13.72
C ALA A 127 9.96 -6.35 -12.21
N HIS A 128 10.37 -5.15 -11.78
CA HIS A 128 10.54 -4.80 -10.37
C HIS A 128 9.80 -3.53 -9.93
N THR A 129 9.22 -2.79 -10.88
CA THR A 129 8.56 -1.52 -10.62
C THR A 129 7.05 -1.64 -10.75
N TRP A 130 6.35 -1.17 -9.71
CA TRP A 130 4.90 -1.07 -9.64
C TRP A 130 4.49 0.37 -9.38
N THR A 131 3.40 0.80 -10.01
CA THR A 131 2.88 2.16 -9.90
C THR A 131 1.40 2.13 -9.58
N LEU A 132 0.97 2.97 -8.65
CA LEU A 132 -0.43 3.16 -8.29
C LEU A 132 -1.14 3.94 -9.40
N ILE A 133 -2.12 3.31 -10.04
CA ILE A 133 -2.90 3.89 -11.14
C ILE A 133 -4.33 4.25 -10.76
N GLN A 134 -4.79 3.78 -9.59
CA GLN A 134 -6.12 4.09 -9.08
C GLN A 134 -6.11 4.06 -7.55
N TYR A 135 -6.82 4.99 -6.91
CA TYR A 135 -6.94 5.07 -5.46
C TYR A 135 -8.35 5.51 -5.06
N ARG A 136 -9.06 4.64 -4.35
CA ARG A 136 -10.40 4.93 -3.84
C ARG A 136 -10.43 4.82 -2.33
N ASP A 137 -10.99 5.83 -1.69
CA ASP A 137 -11.39 5.73 -0.29
C ASP A 137 -12.65 4.89 -0.19
N GLU A 138 -12.63 3.86 0.66
CA GLU A 138 -13.89 3.22 1.04
C GLU A 138 -14.43 3.94 2.27
N PRO A 139 -15.70 4.38 2.26
CA PRO A 139 -16.33 4.82 3.50
C PRO A 139 -16.21 3.66 4.50
N MET A 140 -15.79 3.97 5.73
CA MET A 140 -15.87 3.00 6.81
C MET A 140 -17.35 2.71 6.98
N VAL A 141 -17.84 1.60 6.40
CA VAL A 141 -19.19 1.14 6.66
C VAL A 141 -19.21 0.90 8.16
N PRO A 142 -19.98 1.68 8.95
CA PRO A 142 -20.14 1.34 10.35
C PRO A 142 -20.61 -0.11 10.36
N ALA A 143 -19.99 -0.94 11.20
CA ALA A 143 -20.40 -2.33 11.32
C ALA A 143 -21.94 -2.34 11.41
N PRO A 144 -22.62 -3.17 10.60
CA PRO A 144 -24.07 -3.17 10.60
C PRO A 144 -24.54 -3.26 12.04
N ASP A 145 -25.40 -2.33 12.48
CA ASP A 145 -26.00 -2.37 13.80
C ASP A 145 -26.62 -3.76 13.95
N ILE A 146 -25.93 -4.66 14.66
CA ILE A 146 -26.44 -6.00 14.89
C ILE A 146 -27.63 -5.79 15.82
N PRO A 147 -28.87 -6.03 15.36
CA PRO A 147 -30.03 -5.84 16.22
C PRO A 147 -29.94 -6.89 17.32
N GLY A 148 -29.54 -6.48 18.53
CA GLY A 148 -29.38 -7.40 19.66
C GLY A 148 -28.19 -7.16 20.58
N THR A 149 -27.21 -6.32 20.22
CA THR A 149 -26.18 -5.88 21.19
C THR A 149 -26.74 -4.73 22.03
N THR A 150 -27.67 -5.07 22.92
CA THR A 150 -28.05 -4.20 24.04
C THR A 150 -26.79 -3.92 24.84
N ALA A 151 -26.33 -2.67 24.85
CA ALA A 151 -25.25 -2.23 25.72
C ALA A 151 -25.56 -2.72 27.15
N ALA A 152 -24.64 -3.50 27.73
CA ALA A 152 -24.78 -3.95 29.11
C ALA A 152 -24.98 -2.71 30.00
N PRO A 153 -25.99 -2.69 30.87
CA PRO A 153 -26.22 -1.54 31.74
C PRO A 153 -24.98 -1.33 32.60
N THR A 154 -24.40 -0.14 32.50
CA THR A 154 -23.34 0.34 33.39
C THR A 154 -23.82 0.15 34.83
N PRO A 155 -23.08 -0.59 35.69
CA PRO A 155 -23.49 -0.72 37.09
C PRO A 155 -23.50 0.66 37.72
N ALA A 156 -24.67 1.08 38.18
CA ALA A 156 -24.83 2.30 38.95
C ALA A 156 -23.99 2.15 40.22
N ASN A 157 -22.96 2.99 40.35
CA ASN A 157 -22.27 3.16 41.63
C ASN A 157 -23.30 3.68 42.64
N ALA A 158 -23.69 2.82 43.56
CA ALA A 158 -24.41 3.22 44.76
C ALA A 158 -23.45 3.94 45.73
N PRO A 159 -23.93 4.94 46.48
CA PRO A 159 -23.11 5.77 47.38
C PRO A 159 -22.56 5.01 48.59
#